data_AF-A0A9N8PQY1-F1
#
_entry.id   AF-A0A9N8PQY1-F1
#
_cell.length_a   1.000
_cell.length_b   1.000
_cell.length_c   1.000
_cell.angle_alpha   90.00
_cell.angle_beta   90.00
_cell.angle_gamma   90.00
#
_symmetry.space_group_name_H-M   'P 1'
#
loop_
_entity.id
_entity.type
_entity.pdbx_description
1 polymer ?
#
loop_
_entity_poly.entity_id
_entity_poly.type
_entity_poly.pdbx_seq_one_letter_code
_entity_poly.pdbx_strand_id
1 'polypeptide(L)'
;MSSAAFNVCISAVCLVLATLQATQASPVIGDRSSPSCRVLPGDAAWPKQKAWDELNQTVGGRLIRGTLLAQPCYTPNLDTSTSTTIQDDWTALDPLSVFPEVKMEMQS
;
A
#
# COMPACT_ATOMS: atom_id res chain seq x y z
N MET A 1 57.70 -37.90 33.05
CA MET A 1 58.30 -36.58 32.71
C MET A 1 57.14 -35.62 32.44
N SER A 2 57.24 -34.44 33.04
CA SER A 2 56.20 -33.49 33.41
C SER A 2 55.41 -32.85 32.27
N SER A 3 54.14 -32.49 32.54
CA SER A 3 53.72 -31.08 32.47
C SER A 3 52.44 -30.87 33.29
N ALA A 4 52.58 -30.12 34.38
CA ALA A 4 51.54 -29.73 35.32
C ALA A 4 51.11 -28.30 35.02
N ALA A 5 49.80 -28.02 34.96
CA ALA A 5 49.23 -26.69 35.22
C ALA A 5 47.68 -26.67 35.31
N PHE A 6 47.02 -27.79 35.66
CA PHE A 6 45.59 -27.76 36.02
C PHE A 6 45.45 -27.70 37.56
N ASN A 7 45.94 -26.60 38.13
CA ASN A 7 45.50 -26.08 39.42
C ASN A 7 45.06 -24.66 39.07
N VAL A 8 43.80 -24.27 39.29
CA VAL A 8 43.43 -23.74 40.60
C VAL A 8 42.04 -24.22 41.00
N CYS A 9 42.05 -24.77 42.20
CA CYS A 9 40.94 -25.22 43.01
C CYS A 9 40.36 -24.02 43.82
N ILE A 10 39.08 -24.12 44.19
CA ILE A 10 38.48 -23.55 45.41
C ILE A 10 38.14 -22.04 45.39
N SER A 11 36.84 -21.71 45.35
CA SER A 11 36.10 -21.19 46.51
C SER A 11 34.79 -20.53 46.06
N ALA A 12 33.73 -20.80 46.81
CA ALA A 12 32.42 -20.18 46.66
C ALA A 12 32.41 -18.70 47.05
N VAL A 13 31.37 -18.00 46.57
CA VAL A 13 30.75 -16.75 47.07
C VAL A 13 31.30 -15.42 46.54
N CYS A 14 30.40 -14.71 45.83
CA CYS A 14 30.29 -13.26 45.57
C CYS A 14 31.55 -12.54 45.05
N LEU A 15 31.51 -11.92 43.87
CA LEU A 15 30.89 -10.62 43.64
C LEU A 15 30.60 -10.50 42.13
N VAL A 16 29.34 -10.61 41.69
CA VAL A 16 28.53 -9.46 41.21
C VAL A 16 29.40 -8.31 40.69
N LEU A 17 29.62 -8.22 39.38
CA LEU A 17 29.68 -6.99 38.56
C LEU A 17 30.23 -7.32 37.16
N ALA A 18 29.58 -6.77 36.13
CA ALA A 18 29.95 -6.80 34.71
C ALA A 18 29.60 -8.08 33.92
N THR A 19 28.31 -8.37 33.76
CA THR A 19 27.83 -8.88 32.47
C THR A 19 27.12 -7.71 31.76
N LEU A 20 27.73 -7.17 30.70
CA LEU A 20 27.01 -6.39 29.70
C LEU A 20 26.00 -7.35 29.06
N GLN A 21 24.78 -7.37 29.55
CA GLN A 21 23.70 -8.03 28.84
C GLN A 21 23.36 -7.16 27.64
N ALA A 22 23.86 -7.55 26.47
CA ALA A 22 23.37 -7.05 25.20
C ALA A 22 21.85 -7.28 25.17
N THR A 23 21.08 -6.20 25.11
CA THR A 23 19.65 -6.27 24.86
C THR A 23 19.47 -6.76 23.42
N GLN A 24 19.25 -8.07 23.28
CA GLN A 24 18.85 -8.66 22.02
C GLN A 24 17.43 -8.11 21.74
N ALA A 25 17.31 -7.07 20.93
CA ALA A 25 16.02 -6.70 20.36
C ALA A 25 15.63 -7.84 19.40
N SER A 26 14.76 -8.73 19.85
CA SER A 26 14.13 -9.69 18.93
C SER A 26 13.51 -8.88 17.80
N PRO A 27 13.77 -9.23 16.52
CA PRO A 27 12.91 -8.73 15.46
C PRO A 27 11.52 -9.28 15.81
N VAL A 28 10.60 -8.39 16.17
CA VAL A 28 9.19 -8.67 16.01
C VAL A 28 9.08 -8.88 14.50
N ILE A 29 9.13 -10.15 14.07
CA ILE A 29 8.58 -10.53 12.78
C ILE A 29 7.10 -10.29 13.00
N GLY A 30 6.68 -9.04 12.80
CA GLY A 30 5.29 -8.72 12.59
C GLY A 30 4.89 -9.65 11.48
N ASP A 31 3.94 -10.52 11.78
CA ASP A 31 3.30 -11.34 10.77
C ASP A 31 3.01 -10.41 9.59
N ARG A 32 3.53 -10.74 8.41
CA ARG A 32 3.13 -10.03 7.19
C ARG A 32 1.67 -10.36 6.85
N SER A 33 0.90 -10.89 7.79
CA SER A 33 -0.52 -10.61 8.00
C SER A 33 -0.85 -9.27 7.36
N SER A 34 -1.49 -9.41 6.21
CA SER A 34 -2.09 -8.41 5.34
C SER A 34 -2.03 -6.97 5.88
N PRO A 35 -1.51 -6.00 5.10
CA PRO A 35 -1.50 -4.61 5.55
C PRO A 35 -2.91 -4.22 6.00
N SER A 36 -2.99 -3.54 7.16
CA SER A 36 -4.25 -3.09 7.74
C SER A 36 -4.98 -2.09 6.84
N CYS A 37 -4.27 -1.48 5.88
CA CYS A 37 -4.78 -0.50 4.93
C CYS A 37 -4.79 -1.05 3.50
N ARG A 38 -5.75 -0.57 2.70
CA ARG A 38 -5.77 -0.80 1.25
C ARG A 38 -4.74 0.11 0.58
N VAL A 39 -4.15 -0.39 -0.51
CA VAL A 39 -3.26 0.40 -1.36
C VAL A 39 -4.08 1.40 -2.16
N LEU A 40 -3.59 2.63 -2.24
CA LEU A 40 -4.21 3.74 -2.98
C LEU A 40 -3.36 4.12 -4.20
N PRO A 41 -3.95 4.80 -5.20
CA PRO A 41 -3.19 5.38 -6.30
C PRO A 41 -2.06 6.29 -5.77
N GLY A 42 -0.84 6.09 -6.29
CA GLY A 42 0.37 6.80 -5.85
C GLY A 42 1.23 6.05 -4.83
N ASP A 43 0.69 5.03 -4.15
CA ASP A 43 1.49 4.19 -3.26
C ASP A 43 2.52 3.37 -4.06
N ALA A 44 3.68 3.09 -3.45
CA ALA A 44 4.72 2.26 -4.09
C ALA A 44 4.22 0.86 -4.45
N ALA A 45 3.25 0.32 -3.70
CA ALA A 45 2.61 -0.95 -3.94
C ALA A 45 1.45 -0.89 -4.96
N TRP A 46 1.11 0.29 -5.49
CA TRP A 46 0.04 0.44 -6.46
C TRP A 46 0.39 -0.31 -7.76
N PRO A 47 -0.55 -1.10 -8.34
CA PRO A 47 -0.25 -1.89 -9.52
C PRO A 47 0.20 -1.00 -10.69
N LYS A 48 1.25 -1.46 -11.40
CA LYS A 48 1.72 -0.82 -12.64
C LYS A 48 0.79 -1.17 -13.80
N GLN A 49 0.88 -0.42 -14.90
CA GLN A 49 0.02 -0.56 -16.08
C GLN A 49 -0.08 -2.01 -16.57
N LYS A 50 1.03 -2.74 -16.62
CA LYS A 50 1.05 -4.16 -17.03
C LYS A 50 0.10 -5.05 -16.20
N ALA A 51 0.03 -4.84 -14.89
CA ALA A 51 -0.87 -5.62 -14.02
C ALA A 51 -2.34 -5.27 -14.28
N TRP A 52 -2.64 -4.02 -14.61
CA TRP A 52 -3.97 -3.60 -15.04
C TRP A 52 -4.34 -4.17 -16.41
N ASP A 53 -3.40 -4.24 -17.35
CA ASP A 53 -3.62 -4.83 -18.68
C ASP A 53 -3.89 -6.34 -18.58
N GLU A 54 -3.13 -7.04 -17.73
CA GLU A 54 -3.37 -8.45 -17.41
C GLU A 54 -4.74 -8.65 -16.77
N LEU A 55 -5.11 -7.83 -15.78
CA LEU A 55 -6.45 -7.88 -15.18
C LEU A 55 -7.53 -7.66 -16.25
N ASN A 56 -7.37 -6.66 -17.12
CA ASN A 56 -8.32 -6.38 -18.18
C ASN A 56 -8.53 -7.59 -19.09
N GLN A 57 -7.46 -8.31 -19.43
CA GLN A 57 -7.55 -9.56 -20.20
C GLN A 57 -8.32 -10.65 -19.44
N THR A 58 -8.05 -10.82 -18.14
CA THR A 58 -8.74 -11.84 -17.31
C THR A 58 -10.24 -11.58 -17.16
N VAL A 59 -10.66 -10.31 -17.16
CA VAL A 59 -12.08 -9.93 -17.07
C VAL A 59 -12.73 -9.76 -18.45
N GLY A 60 -12.06 -10.21 -19.52
CA GLY A 60 -12.61 -10.21 -20.88
C GLY A 60 -12.76 -8.80 -21.49
N GLY A 61 -11.84 -7.90 -21.19
CA GLY A 61 -11.84 -6.54 -21.73
C GLY A 61 -12.81 -5.56 -21.05
N ARG A 62 -13.36 -5.95 -19.89
CA ARG A 62 -14.39 -5.19 -19.16
C ARG A 62 -13.85 -4.26 -18.10
N LEU A 63 -12.52 -4.18 -17.94
CA LEU A 63 -11.93 -3.23 -17.01
C LEU A 63 -11.95 -1.85 -17.67
N ILE A 64 -12.72 -0.92 -17.10
CA ILE A 64 -12.80 0.45 -17.59
C ILE A 64 -12.05 1.36 -16.62
N ARG A 65 -11.25 2.26 -17.18
CA ARG A 65 -10.71 3.39 -16.44
C ARG A 65 -11.83 4.43 -16.40
N GLY A 66 -12.51 4.56 -15.26
CA GLY A 66 -13.59 5.54 -15.15
C GLY A 66 -13.10 6.95 -15.49
N THR A 67 -13.98 7.93 -15.69
CA THR A 67 -13.62 9.34 -15.91
C THR A 67 -14.64 10.22 -15.20
N LEU A 68 -14.20 11.35 -14.63
CA LEU A 68 -15.12 12.23 -13.94
C LEU A 68 -16.10 12.80 -14.96
N LEU A 69 -17.41 12.68 -14.70
CA LEU A 69 -18.45 13.25 -15.56
C LEU A 69 -18.18 14.74 -15.80
N ALA A 70 -17.83 15.48 -14.74
CA ALA A 70 -17.55 16.91 -14.78
C ALA A 70 -16.12 17.25 -15.27
N GLN A 71 -15.33 16.31 -15.79
CA GLN A 71 -14.01 16.60 -16.37
C GLN A 71 -14.08 17.72 -17.44
N PRO A 72 -15.08 17.78 -18.33
CA PRO A 72 -15.25 18.85 -19.31
C PRO A 72 -15.45 20.25 -18.70
N CYS A 73 -15.79 20.35 -17.41
CA CYS A 73 -16.01 21.63 -16.74
C CYS A 73 -14.71 22.31 -16.28
N TYR A 74 -13.56 21.61 -16.34
CA TYR A 74 -12.30 22.08 -15.78
C TYR A 74 -11.14 21.93 -16.77
N THR A 75 -10.14 22.81 -16.66
CA THR A 75 -8.90 22.68 -17.41
C THR A 75 -8.09 21.46 -16.92
N PRO A 76 -7.32 20.80 -17.80
CA PRO A 76 -7.04 21.15 -19.20
C PRO A 76 -8.11 20.69 -20.21
N ASN A 77 -9.10 19.89 -19.79
CA ASN A 77 -10.05 19.24 -20.68
C ASN A 77 -11.34 20.05 -20.89
N LEU A 78 -11.26 21.37 -20.77
CA LEU A 78 -12.42 22.25 -20.79
C LEU A 78 -13.14 22.16 -22.14
N ASP A 79 -14.41 21.75 -22.10
CA ASP A 79 -15.36 21.84 -23.20
C ASP A 79 -16.60 22.54 -22.67
N THR A 80 -16.74 23.81 -23.08
CA THR A 80 -17.80 24.69 -22.59
C THR A 80 -19.19 24.19 -22.97
N SER A 81 -19.35 23.57 -24.15
CA SER A 81 -20.66 23.07 -24.58
C SER A 81 -21.11 21.91 -23.71
N THR A 82 -20.22 20.91 -23.55
CA THR A 82 -20.50 19.74 -22.71
C THR A 82 -20.67 20.12 -21.24
N SER A 83 -19.87 21.08 -20.76
CA SER A 83 -19.98 21.60 -19.39
C SER A 83 -21.33 22.23 -19.11
N THR A 84 -21.86 23.06 -20.02
CA THR A 84 -23.20 23.66 -19.86
C THR A 84 -24.28 22.59 -19.80
N THR A 85 -24.25 21.60 -20.70
CA THR A 85 -25.22 20.48 -20.65
C THR A 85 -25.18 19.74 -19.32
N ILE A 86 -23.99 19.40 -18.82
CA ILE A 86 -23.85 18.71 -17.53
C ILE A 86 -24.38 19.57 -16.37
N GLN A 87 -24.15 20.89 -16.41
CA GLN A 87 -24.63 21.80 -15.37
C GLN A 87 -26.15 21.92 -15.37
N ASP A 88 -26.77 22.06 -16.54
CA ASP A 88 -28.21 22.18 -16.70
C ASP A 88 -28.93 20.91 -16.22
N ASP A 89 -28.35 19.74 -16.54
CA ASP A 89 -28.95 18.44 -16.20
C ASP A 89 -28.54 17.91 -14.82
N TRP A 90 -27.62 18.56 -14.10
CA TRP A 90 -26.97 18.01 -12.88
C TRP A 90 -27.94 17.45 -11.84
N THR A 91 -29.09 18.10 -11.66
CA THR A 91 -30.12 17.70 -10.69
C THR A 91 -31.09 16.64 -11.21
N ALA A 92 -31.15 16.47 -12.54
CA ALA A 92 -31.96 15.49 -13.24
C ALA A 92 -31.18 14.21 -13.59
N LEU A 93 -29.85 14.21 -13.42
CA LEU A 93 -29.01 13.02 -13.55
C LEU A 93 -29.46 11.97 -12.54
N ASP A 94 -30.04 10.87 -13.02
CA ASP A 94 -30.23 9.68 -12.19
C ASP A 94 -28.83 9.08 -11.91
N PRO A 95 -28.39 9.01 -10.63
CA PRO A 95 -27.08 8.49 -10.28
C PRO A 95 -26.80 7.08 -10.83
N LEU A 96 -27.83 6.24 -10.99
CA LEU A 96 -27.66 4.89 -11.51
C LEU A 96 -27.57 4.84 -13.05
N SER A 97 -28.06 5.87 -13.74
CA SER A 97 -28.01 5.99 -15.20
C SER A 97 -26.73 6.66 -15.70
N VAL A 98 -26.17 7.57 -14.91
CA VAL A 98 -25.02 8.41 -15.30
C VAL A 98 -23.70 7.85 -14.78
N PHE A 99 -23.74 7.04 -13.72
CA PHE A 99 -22.56 6.38 -13.16
C PHE A 99 -22.68 4.85 -13.22
N PRO A 100 -22.35 4.21 -14.35
CA PRO A 100 -21.96 2.82 -14.28
C PRO A 100 -20.68 2.63 -13.44
N GLU A 101 -19.82 3.64 -13.25
CA GLU A 101 -18.52 3.47 -12.59
C GLU A 101 -18.03 4.66 -11.77
N VAL A 102 -17.91 4.43 -10.47
CA VAL A 102 -17.11 5.23 -9.54
C VAL A 102 -15.62 4.92 -9.79
N LYS A 103 -14.94 5.84 -10.49
CA LYS A 103 -13.51 5.81 -10.84
C LYS A 103 -12.62 6.01 -9.60
N MET A 104 -11.89 4.98 -9.20
CA MET A 104 -10.62 5.14 -8.47
C MET A 104 -9.50 5.15 -9.52
N GLU A 105 -8.67 6.18 -9.53
CA GLU A 105 -7.72 6.44 -10.63
C GLU A 105 -6.63 5.37 -10.80
N MET A 106 -6.43 4.89 -12.03
CA MET A 106 -5.25 4.11 -12.43
C MET A 106 -4.09 5.05 -12.80
N GLN A 107 -3.70 5.96 -11.91
CA GLN A 107 -2.53 6.82 -12.18
C GLN A 107 -1.24 6.03 -11.88
N SER A 108 -0.33 6.04 -12.85
CA SER A 108 1.07 5.61 -12.72
C SER A 108 1.97 6.82 -12.56
#